data_AF-E0US28-F1
#
_entry.id   AF-E0US28-F1
#
_cell.length_a   1.000
_cell.length_b   1.000
_cell.length_c   1.000
_cell.angle_alpha   90.00
_cell.angle_beta   90.00
_cell.angle_gamma   90.00
#
_symmetry.space_group_name_H-M   'P 1'
#
loop_
_entity.id
_entity.type
_entity.pdbx_description
1 polymer ?
#
loop_
_entity_poly.entity_id
_entity_poly.type
_entity_poly.pdbx_seq_one_letter_code
_entity_poly.pdbx_strand_id
1 'polypeptide(L)'
;MPADTISIKPNNHRIYQCPNDKKSDLLDKLIQENPNADILVMCSKNPQQIKEKLQNKDVRVIEDKELIKEKDLTCEYLISYDMPIKAIVYMARVSKAVQKAVMLLDESEQKALHSIETLLGRAIKQERIEGFEYEVKESKKPAEHTKKKLSKDEIKEVAKKRYESSTQEKPKFDKPKRDFKNDDKKDDKWAKKKKSPNKFLGKDENGKAIFSGKSGERNHRHDGTPRDKYDAPKVTGKKINIKARKPKED
;
A
#
# COMPACT_ATOMS: atom_id res chain seq x y z
N MET A 1 -3.21 -0.78 28.58
CA MET A 1 -3.73 -0.20 27.33
C MET A 1 -2.67 -0.40 26.27
N PRO A 2 -2.97 -0.98 25.09
CA PRO A 2 -1.97 -1.10 24.04
C PRO A 2 -1.61 0.30 23.53
N ALA A 3 -0.36 0.47 23.11
CA ALA A 3 0.23 1.74 22.71
C ALA A 3 -0.62 2.51 21.68
N ASP A 4 -0.92 3.76 22.02
CA ASP A 4 -1.27 4.89 21.13
C ASP A 4 -1.98 4.53 19.82
N THR A 5 -3.26 4.17 19.90
CA THR A 5 -4.10 4.06 18.70
C THR A 5 -4.30 5.46 18.10
N ILE A 6 -3.72 5.70 16.93
CA ILE A 6 -3.94 6.92 16.16
C ILE A 6 -5.43 7.03 15.82
N SER A 7 -6.10 8.04 16.38
CA SER A 7 -7.53 8.29 16.19
C SER A 7 -7.86 8.97 14.85
N ILE A 8 -6.84 9.53 14.18
CA ILE A 8 -7.01 10.36 13.00
C ILE A 8 -7.38 9.54 11.76
N LYS A 9 -8.49 9.95 11.12
CA LYS A 9 -8.95 9.39 9.85
C LYS A 9 -7.92 9.63 8.74
N PRO A 10 -7.72 8.69 7.80
CA PRO A 10 -6.74 8.83 6.71
C PRO A 10 -6.85 10.14 5.92
N ASN A 11 -8.07 10.63 5.67
CA ASN A 11 -8.30 11.85 4.87
C ASN A 11 -7.88 13.16 5.57
N ASN A 12 -7.77 13.11 6.89
CA ASN A 12 -7.38 14.25 7.73
C ASN A 12 -5.89 14.24 8.06
N HIS A 13 -5.16 13.23 7.57
CA HIS A 13 -3.72 13.13 7.67
C HIS A 13 -3.12 13.52 6.32
N ARG A 14 -2.47 14.68 6.25
CA ARG A 14 -1.94 15.22 5.00
C ARG A 14 -0.47 15.62 5.12
N ILE A 15 0.19 15.64 3.99
CA ILE A 15 1.57 16.11 3.86
C ILE A 15 1.59 17.26 2.87
N TYR A 16 2.20 18.37 3.26
CA TYR A 16 2.47 19.49 2.38
C TYR A 16 3.94 19.49 1.98
N GLN A 17 4.13 19.53 0.66
CA GLN A 17 5.43 19.72 0.04
C GLN A 17 5.80 21.20 0.16
N CYS A 18 6.87 21.51 0.90
CA CYS A 18 7.30 22.89 1.14
C CYS A 18 8.84 23.03 1.23
N PRO A 19 9.50 23.88 0.42
CA PRO A 19 10.92 24.14 0.57
C PRO A 19 11.20 24.84 1.91
N ASN A 20 12.38 24.60 2.49
CA ASN A 20 12.73 25.11 3.83
C ASN A 20 12.57 26.63 3.97
N ASP A 21 12.82 27.39 2.91
CA ASP A 21 12.74 28.85 2.92
C ASP A 21 11.31 29.36 3.10
N LYS A 22 10.30 28.59 2.68
CA LYS A 22 8.88 28.98 2.72
C LYS A 22 8.08 28.28 3.83
N LYS A 23 8.73 27.46 4.67
CA LYS A 23 8.04 26.69 5.72
C LYS A 23 7.39 27.59 6.78
N SER A 24 8.02 28.71 7.15
CA SER A 24 7.44 29.69 8.09
C SER A 24 6.17 30.32 7.51
N ASP A 25 6.23 30.76 6.27
CA ASP A 25 5.13 31.47 5.62
C ASP A 25 3.95 30.52 5.40
N LEU A 26 4.22 29.26 5.06
CA LEU A 26 3.19 28.24 4.96
C LEU A 26 2.56 27.93 6.33
N LEU A 27 3.37 27.88 7.38
CA LEU A 27 2.88 27.65 8.74
C LEU A 27 1.92 28.78 9.16
N ASP A 28 2.29 30.04 8.93
CA ASP A 28 1.44 31.20 9.21
C ASP A 28 0.11 31.11 8.43
N LYS A 29 0.18 30.76 7.13
CA LYS A 29 -1.02 30.56 6.31
C LYS A 29 -1.94 29.47 6.88
N LEU A 30 -1.39 28.33 7.29
CA LEU A 30 -2.17 27.22 7.85
C LEU A 30 -2.84 27.59 9.19
N ILE A 31 -2.18 28.43 10.00
CA ILE A 31 -2.74 28.95 11.25
C ILE A 31 -3.88 29.92 10.95
N GLN A 32 -3.69 30.84 10.00
CA GLN A 32 -4.72 31.80 9.59
C GLN A 32 -5.98 31.12 9.00
N GLU A 33 -5.81 30.01 8.28
CA GLU A 33 -6.94 29.24 7.73
C GLU A 33 -7.76 28.51 8.80
N ASN A 34 -7.21 28.30 10.01
CA ASN A 34 -7.85 27.53 11.08
C ASN A 34 -7.86 28.29 12.42
N PRO A 35 -8.51 29.47 12.50
CA PRO A 35 -8.41 30.35 13.67
C PRO A 35 -9.07 29.80 14.94
N ASN A 36 -10.03 28.88 14.80
CA ASN A 36 -10.83 28.35 15.91
C ASN A 36 -10.31 27.01 16.46
N ALA A 37 -9.25 26.46 15.88
CA ALA A 37 -8.73 25.15 16.27
C ALA A 37 -7.65 25.27 17.34
N ASP A 38 -7.56 24.31 18.26
CA ASP A 38 -6.39 24.17 19.13
C ASP A 38 -5.22 23.59 18.32
N ILE A 39 -4.31 24.49 17.89
CA ILE A 39 -3.17 24.18 17.03
C ILE A 39 -1.93 23.88 17.87
N LEU A 40 -1.37 22.69 17.66
CA LEU A 40 -0.08 22.28 18.19
C LEU A 40 0.95 22.15 17.08
N VAL A 41 2.02 22.93 17.16
CA VAL A 41 3.16 22.85 16.25
C VAL A 41 4.27 22.04 16.90
N MET A 42 4.70 20.98 16.22
CA MET A 42 5.78 20.11 16.69
C MET A 42 7.04 20.35 15.87
N CYS A 43 8.17 20.45 16.57
CA CYS A 43 9.50 20.53 15.98
C CYS A 43 10.47 19.52 16.60
N SER A 44 11.44 19.08 15.81
CA SER A 44 12.56 18.27 16.29
C SER A 44 13.62 19.11 16.98
N LYS A 45 13.77 20.38 16.60
CA LYS A 45 14.78 21.31 17.15
C LYS A 45 14.24 22.75 17.24
N ASN A 46 14.68 23.48 18.26
CA ASN A 46 14.55 24.95 18.41
C ASN A 46 13.11 25.51 18.32
N PRO A 47 12.22 25.19 19.28
CA PRO A 47 10.86 25.73 19.31
C PRO A 47 10.81 27.27 19.41
N GLN A 48 11.82 27.89 20.04
CA GLN A 48 11.89 29.35 20.23
C GLN A 48 12.00 30.10 18.89
N GLN A 49 12.83 29.61 17.96
CA GLN A 49 13.01 30.24 16.65
C GLN A 49 11.71 30.22 15.83
N ILE A 50 10.89 29.18 15.99
CA ILE A 50 9.59 29.08 15.33
C ILE A 50 8.62 30.08 15.97
N LYS A 51 8.58 30.15 17.30
CA LYS A 51 7.74 31.13 18.02
C LYS A 51 8.05 32.58 17.66
N GLU A 52 9.32 32.92 17.43
CA GLU A 52 9.73 34.27 17.03
C GLU A 52 9.30 34.63 15.60
N LYS A 53 9.27 33.65 14.70
CA LYS A 53 8.87 33.84 13.29
C LYS A 53 7.36 33.88 13.10
N LEU A 54 6.62 33.23 13.99
CA LEU A 54 5.16 33.17 13.97
C LEU A 54 4.55 34.54 14.29
N GLN A 55 3.64 35.00 13.43
CA GLN A 55 2.92 36.26 13.66
C GLN A 55 1.84 36.10 14.75
N ASN A 56 1.29 34.89 14.89
CA ASN A 56 0.21 34.56 15.82
C ASN A 56 0.77 33.93 17.11
N LYS A 57 0.49 34.56 18.26
CA LYS A 57 1.07 34.19 19.57
C LYS A 57 0.30 33.09 20.33
N ASP A 58 -0.91 32.75 19.90
CA ASP A 58 -1.78 31.81 20.63
C ASP A 58 -1.47 30.33 20.32
N VAL A 59 -0.48 30.06 19.47
CA VAL A 59 -0.13 28.70 19.04
C VAL A 59 0.87 28.06 19.99
N ARG A 60 0.61 26.81 20.38
CA ARG A 60 1.55 26.01 21.19
C ARG A 60 2.62 25.42 20.28
N VAL A 61 3.88 25.75 20.56
CA VAL A 61 5.05 25.14 19.87
C VAL A 61 5.86 24.36 20.89
N ILE A 62 6.05 23.07 20.62
CA ILE A 62 6.64 22.09 21.55
C ILE A 62 7.71 21.26 20.82
N GLU A 63 8.76 20.87 21.54
CA GLU A 63 9.80 19.97 21.03
C GLU A 63 9.48 18.50 21.31
N ASP A 64 9.99 17.58 20.49
CA ASP A 64 9.80 16.12 20.69
C ASP A 64 10.18 15.60 22.08
N LYS A 65 11.14 16.24 22.76
CA LYS A 65 11.54 15.88 24.12
C LYS A 65 10.50 16.25 25.17
N GLU A 66 9.79 17.36 24.96
CA GLU A 66 8.75 17.86 25.84
C GLU A 66 7.47 17.03 25.69
N LEU A 67 7.21 16.54 24.47
CA LEU A 67 6.10 15.62 24.17
C LEU A 67 6.09 14.37 25.07
N ILE A 68 7.27 13.87 25.45
CA ILE A 68 7.42 12.68 26.29
C ILE A 68 7.04 12.99 27.74
N LYS A 69 7.25 14.24 28.19
CA LYS A 69 6.94 14.68 29.54
C LYS A 69 5.43 14.88 29.72
N GLU A 70 4.77 15.39 28.69
CA GLU A 70 3.34 15.73 28.72
C GLU A 70 2.47 14.63 28.08
N LYS A 71 2.09 13.66 28.91
CA LYS A 71 1.28 12.50 28.45
C LYS A 71 -0.15 12.87 28.08
N ASP A 72 -0.74 13.85 28.76
CA ASP A 72 -2.15 14.22 28.59
C ASP A 72 -2.37 15.35 27.58
N LEU A 73 -1.31 15.81 26.91
CA LEU A 73 -1.43 16.81 25.86
C LEU A 73 -2.27 16.25 24.70
N THR A 74 -3.34 16.95 24.34
CA THR A 74 -4.13 16.66 23.13
C THR A 74 -4.38 17.96 22.38
N CYS A 75 -4.50 17.87 21.07
CA CYS A 75 -4.78 19.01 20.20
C CYS A 75 -5.80 18.61 19.14
N GLU A 76 -6.52 19.59 18.59
CA GLU A 76 -7.43 19.32 17.47
C GLU A 76 -6.65 19.22 16.16
N TYR A 77 -5.70 20.15 15.97
CA TYR A 77 -4.90 20.26 14.76
C TYR A 77 -3.40 20.22 15.07
N LEU A 78 -2.75 19.15 14.63
CA LEU A 78 -1.29 19.00 14.76
C LEU A 78 -0.61 19.41 13.46
N ILE A 79 0.42 20.25 13.56
CA ILE A 79 1.32 20.60 12.46
C ILE A 79 2.73 20.17 12.82
N SER A 80 3.26 19.15 12.14
CA SER A 80 4.67 18.80 12.21
C SER A 80 5.46 19.70 11.27
N TYR A 81 6.27 20.60 11.83
CA TYR A 81 7.07 21.56 11.07
C TYR A 81 8.24 20.91 10.33
N ASP A 82 8.80 19.86 10.92
CA ASP A 82 9.95 19.13 10.40
C ASP A 82 9.78 17.61 10.52
N MET A 83 10.65 16.87 9.83
CA MET A 83 10.72 15.42 9.95
C MET A 83 11.37 15.03 11.29
N PRO A 84 10.74 14.18 12.12
CA PRO A 84 11.37 13.70 13.34
C PRO A 84 12.54 12.75 13.03
N ILE A 85 13.49 12.67 13.96
CA ILE A 85 14.71 11.83 13.83
C ILE A 85 14.37 10.34 13.59
N LYS A 86 13.29 9.84 14.19
CA LYS A 86 12.82 8.47 14.04
C LYS A 86 11.34 8.45 13.69
N ALA A 87 10.96 7.52 12.82
CA ALA A 87 9.57 7.35 12.42
C ALA A 87 8.61 7.03 13.59
N ILE A 88 9.11 6.37 14.65
CA ILE A 88 8.34 6.10 15.88
C ILE A 88 7.96 7.40 16.61
N VAL A 89 8.85 8.40 16.62
CA VAL A 89 8.57 9.71 17.25
C VAL A 89 7.42 10.40 16.53
N TYR A 90 7.31 10.23 15.20
CA TYR A 90 6.16 10.74 14.47
C TYR A 90 4.84 10.11 14.93
N MET A 91 4.82 8.82 15.25
CA MET A 91 3.59 8.17 15.74
C MET A 91 3.15 8.79 17.06
N ALA A 92 4.10 9.11 17.94
CA ALA A 92 3.84 9.81 19.20
C ALA A 92 3.36 11.26 18.98
N ARG A 93 3.83 11.96 17.93
CA ARG A 93 3.28 13.28 17.56
C ARG A 93 1.81 13.13 17.13
N VAL A 94 1.55 12.22 16.20
CA VAL A 94 0.23 12.02 15.58
C VAL A 94 -0.80 11.51 16.57
N SER A 95 -0.40 10.74 17.60
CA SER A 95 -1.32 10.27 18.63
C SER A 95 -1.94 11.39 19.47
N LYS A 96 -1.33 12.58 19.48
CA LYS A 96 -1.81 13.76 20.21
C LYS A 96 -2.88 14.54 19.46
N ALA A 97 -3.02 14.34 18.15
CA ALA A 97 -4.06 15.02 17.37
C ALA A 97 -5.35 14.21 17.33
N VAL A 98 -6.48 14.90 17.51
CA VAL A 98 -7.82 14.30 17.50
C VAL A 98 -8.46 14.39 16.13
N GLN A 99 -8.38 15.55 15.46
CA GLN A 99 -9.14 15.79 14.22
C GLN A 99 -8.27 15.75 12.97
N LYS A 100 -7.16 16.50 12.96
CA LYS A 100 -6.34 16.72 11.76
C LYS A 100 -4.85 16.70 12.12
N ALA A 101 -4.05 16.08 11.26
CA ALA A 101 -2.60 16.11 11.35
C ALA A 101 -2.00 16.43 9.99
N VAL A 102 -1.13 17.43 9.99
CA VAL A 102 -0.40 17.89 8.82
C VAL A 102 1.09 17.80 9.09
N MET A 103 1.85 17.47 8.06
CA MET A 103 3.31 17.49 8.11
C MET A 103 3.85 18.30 6.94
N LEU A 104 4.76 19.22 7.24
CA LEU A 104 5.54 19.94 6.25
C LEU A 104 6.80 19.12 5.99
N LEU A 105 7.05 18.79 4.73
CA LEU A 105 8.28 18.12 4.32
C LEU A 105 9.10 19.06 3.46
N ASP A 106 10.39 18.78 3.34
CA ASP A 106 11.31 19.27 2.32
C ASP A 106 11.70 18.14 1.32
N GLU A 107 12.31 18.47 0.16
CA GLU A 107 12.77 17.48 -0.84
C GLU A 107 13.72 16.44 -0.21
N SER A 108 14.56 16.91 0.72
CA SER A 108 15.51 16.08 1.47
C SER A 108 14.80 15.11 2.43
N GLU A 109 13.79 15.59 3.13
CA GLU A 109 13.01 14.85 4.15
C GLU A 109 12.02 13.86 3.52
N GLN A 110 11.57 14.13 2.29
CA GLN A 110 10.65 13.27 1.54
C GLN A 110 11.12 11.81 1.43
N LYS A 111 12.44 11.57 1.41
CA LYS A 111 13.01 10.21 1.37
C LYS A 111 12.71 9.41 2.64
N ALA A 112 12.62 10.07 3.78
CA ALA A 112 12.36 9.43 5.07
C ALA A 112 10.87 9.12 5.30
N LEU A 113 9.96 9.73 4.51
CA LEU A 113 8.52 9.51 4.60
C LEU A 113 8.12 8.03 4.48
N HIS A 114 8.79 7.26 3.62
CA HIS A 114 8.45 5.85 3.41
C HIS A 114 8.52 5.02 4.70
N SER A 115 9.46 5.34 5.59
CA SER A 115 9.59 4.65 6.88
C SER A 115 8.39 4.91 7.80
N ILE A 116 7.85 6.13 7.76
CA ILE A 116 6.66 6.52 8.51
C ILE A 116 5.41 5.82 7.96
N GLU A 117 5.22 5.82 6.64
CA GLU A 117 4.07 5.16 6.00
C GLU A 117 4.08 3.65 6.26
N THR A 118 5.26 3.04 6.28
CA THR A 118 5.43 1.62 6.61
C THR A 118 4.98 1.33 8.04
N LEU A 119 5.34 2.17 9.01
CA LEU A 119 4.89 2.00 10.40
C LEU A 119 3.39 2.25 10.57
N LEU A 120 2.82 3.20 9.84
CA LEU A 120 1.37 3.46 9.84
C LEU A 120 0.57 2.36 9.14
N GLY A 121 1.23 1.56 8.28
CA GLY A 121 0.58 0.58 7.42
C GLY A 121 -0.30 1.20 6.32
N ARG A 122 -0.14 2.49 6.03
CA ARG A 122 -0.89 3.22 5.00
C ARG A 122 -0.08 4.38 4.43
N ALA A 123 -0.33 4.71 3.15
CA ALA A 123 0.23 5.89 2.52
C ALA A 123 -0.51 7.16 2.99
N ILE A 124 0.24 8.25 3.17
CA ILE A 124 -0.33 9.54 3.58
C ILE A 124 -0.56 10.38 2.32
N LYS A 125 -1.72 11.04 2.22
CA LYS A 125 -2.04 11.86 1.05
C LYS A 125 -1.14 13.10 1.03
N GLN A 126 -0.39 13.23 -0.06
CA GLN A 126 0.43 14.41 -0.34
C GLN A 126 -0.40 15.43 -1.10
N GLU A 127 -0.38 16.68 -0.64
CA GLU A 127 -1.08 17.80 -1.23
C GLU A 127 -0.06 18.89 -1.55
N ARG A 128 -0.29 19.57 -2.67
CA ARG A 128 0.53 20.69 -3.10
C ARG A 128 -0.27 21.96 -2.90
N ILE A 129 0.38 22.98 -2.34
CA ILE A 129 -0.21 24.30 -2.16
C ILE A 129 0.47 25.22 -3.16
N GLU A 130 -0.34 25.88 -3.99
CA GLU A 130 0.12 26.82 -5.00
C GLU A 130 1.03 27.88 -4.35
N GLY A 131 2.22 28.08 -4.94
CA GLY A 131 3.24 29.03 -4.44
C GLY A 131 4.25 28.45 -3.45
N PHE A 132 3.97 27.28 -2.87
CA PHE A 132 4.84 26.60 -1.88
C PHE A 132 5.48 25.32 -2.42
N GLU A 133 5.30 25.00 -3.70
CA GLU A 133 5.81 23.78 -4.31
C GLU A 133 7.33 23.80 -4.48
N TYR A 134 7.95 22.62 -4.48
CA TYR A 134 9.32 22.49 -4.98
C TYR A 134 9.33 22.61 -6.49
N GLU A 135 10.45 23.08 -7.01
CA GLU A 135 10.76 22.94 -8.42
C GLU A 135 10.85 21.44 -8.75
N VAL A 136 9.92 20.97 -9.58
CA VAL A 136 9.97 19.60 -10.10
C VAL A 136 11.13 19.56 -11.08
N LYS A 137 12.30 19.10 -10.61
CA LYS A 137 13.40 18.74 -11.51
C LYS A 137 12.86 17.66 -12.43
N GLU A 138 12.75 17.96 -13.72
CA GLU A 138 12.35 16.98 -14.71
C GLU A 138 13.30 15.80 -14.59
N SER A 139 12.81 14.69 -14.04
CA SER A 139 13.57 13.47 -14.00
C SER A 139 13.86 13.13 -15.44
N LYS A 140 15.14 13.16 -15.84
CA LYS A 140 15.58 12.64 -17.14
C LYS A 140 14.92 11.28 -17.26
N LYS A 141 13.94 11.16 -18.18
CA LYS A 141 13.27 9.89 -18.44
C LYS A 141 14.38 8.85 -18.54
N PRO A 142 14.29 7.71 -17.82
CA PRO A 142 15.31 6.68 -17.95
C PRO A 142 15.46 6.46 -19.45
N ALA A 143 16.66 6.74 -19.97
CA ALA A 143 16.93 6.64 -21.40
C ALA A 143 16.34 5.30 -21.82
N GLU A 144 15.33 5.32 -22.69
CA GLU A 144 14.65 4.11 -23.12
C GLU A 144 15.76 3.12 -23.41
N HIS A 145 15.82 2.04 -22.65
CA HIS A 145 16.75 0.98 -22.94
C HIS A 145 16.29 0.47 -24.29
N THR A 146 16.88 1.02 -25.36
CA THR A 146 16.70 0.56 -26.71
C THR A 146 17.26 -0.85 -26.65
N LYS A 147 16.37 -1.82 -26.39
CA LYS A 147 16.70 -3.23 -26.47
C LYS A 147 17.17 -3.36 -27.90
N LYS A 148 18.49 -3.43 -28.11
CA LYS A 148 19.09 -3.65 -29.43
C LYS A 148 18.44 -4.91 -29.94
N LYS A 149 17.48 -4.77 -30.86
CA LYS A 149 16.83 -5.90 -31.49
C LYS A 149 17.91 -6.49 -32.37
N LEU A 150 18.48 -7.61 -31.93
CA LEU A 150 19.43 -8.37 -32.73
C LEU A 150 18.78 -8.65 -34.09
N SER A 151 19.54 -8.50 -35.17
CA SER A 151 19.07 -8.86 -36.49
C SER A 151 18.78 -10.37 -36.55
N LYS A 152 17.95 -10.82 -37.50
CA LYS A 152 17.57 -12.24 -37.63
C LYS A 152 18.80 -13.15 -37.81
N ASP A 153 19.87 -12.62 -38.40
CA ASP A 153 21.11 -13.34 -38.64
C ASP A 153 22.00 -13.36 -37.39
N GLU A 154 22.06 -12.27 -36.63
CA GLU A 154 22.72 -12.24 -35.31
C GLU A 154 22.05 -13.21 -34.32
N ILE A 155 20.71 -13.33 -34.35
CA ILE A 155 19.98 -14.31 -33.53
C ILE A 155 20.36 -15.74 -33.93
N LYS A 156 20.52 -16.03 -35.22
CA LYS A 156 20.95 -17.36 -35.70
C LYS A 156 22.38 -17.67 -35.28
N GLU A 157 23.29 -16.70 -35.35
CA GLU A 157 24.68 -16.89 -34.91
C GLU A 157 24.79 -17.09 -33.40
N VAL A 158 24.07 -16.30 -32.60
CA VAL A 158 24.01 -16.47 -31.15
C VAL A 158 23.36 -17.81 -30.77
N ALA A 159 22.34 -18.26 -31.52
CA ALA A 159 21.75 -19.57 -31.31
C ALA A 159 22.73 -20.70 -31.65
N LYS A 160 23.44 -20.63 -32.79
CA LYS A 160 24.48 -21.60 -33.15
C LYS A 160 25.56 -21.69 -32.06
N LYS A 161 26.06 -20.55 -31.57
CA LYS A 161 27.02 -20.48 -30.45
C LYS A 161 26.49 -21.04 -29.12
N ARG A 162 25.17 -21.15 -28.92
CA ARG A 162 24.60 -21.81 -27.72
C ARG A 162 24.44 -23.32 -27.87
N TYR A 163 24.38 -23.82 -29.10
CA TYR A 163 24.21 -25.24 -29.42
C TYR A 163 25.50 -25.92 -29.90
N GLU A 164 26.59 -25.17 -30.10
CA GLU A 164 27.93 -25.74 -30.28
C GLU A 164 28.37 -26.47 -29.00
N SER A 165 28.77 -27.73 -29.16
CA SER A 165 29.16 -28.62 -28.05
C SER A 165 30.40 -28.14 -27.28
N SER A 166 31.20 -27.24 -27.85
CA SER A 166 32.38 -26.64 -27.21
C SER A 166 32.03 -25.62 -26.12
N THR A 167 30.83 -25.03 -26.17
CA THR A 167 30.36 -24.01 -25.21
C THR A 167 29.48 -24.60 -24.10
N GLN A 168 29.19 -25.90 -24.17
CA GLN A 168 28.45 -26.66 -23.16
C GLN A 168 29.37 -27.32 -22.13
N GLU A 169 30.46 -26.64 -21.72
CA GLU A 169 31.14 -27.03 -20.49
C GLU A 169 30.18 -26.77 -19.32
N LYS A 170 29.40 -27.81 -18.98
CA LYS A 170 28.65 -27.84 -17.73
C LYS A 170 29.69 -27.67 -16.62
N PRO A 171 29.62 -26.62 -15.78
CA PRO A 171 30.48 -26.56 -14.61
C PRO A 171 30.24 -27.85 -13.82
N LYS A 172 31.31 -28.62 -13.56
CA LYS A 172 31.29 -29.77 -12.65
C LYS A 172 30.96 -29.23 -11.28
N PHE A 173 29.67 -29.14 -10.98
CA PHE A 173 29.19 -28.76 -9.67
C PHE A 173 29.36 -29.98 -8.77
N ASP A 174 30.48 -30.03 -8.05
CA ASP A 174 30.76 -31.00 -6.99
C ASP A 174 29.82 -30.71 -5.80
N LYS A 175 28.55 -31.10 -5.95
CA LYS A 175 27.62 -31.13 -4.83
C LYS A 175 27.87 -32.45 -4.09
N PRO A 176 28.20 -32.44 -2.79
CA PRO A 176 28.22 -33.66 -2.02
C PRO A 176 26.85 -34.32 -2.15
N LYS A 177 26.83 -35.59 -2.57
CA LYS A 177 25.63 -36.45 -2.56
C LYS A 177 25.14 -36.48 -1.11
N ARG A 178 24.13 -35.68 -0.81
CA ARG A 178 23.41 -35.76 0.45
C ARG A 178 22.58 -37.04 0.34
N ASP A 179 22.93 -38.05 1.12
CA ASP A 179 22.20 -39.31 1.25
C ASP A 179 20.82 -39.04 1.86
N PHE A 180 19.89 -38.52 1.05
CA PHE A 180 18.49 -38.60 1.36
C PHE A 180 18.09 -40.06 1.13
N LYS A 181 17.87 -40.80 2.23
CA LYS A 181 17.12 -42.05 2.19
C LYS A 181 15.82 -41.77 1.43
N ASN A 182 15.65 -42.41 0.28
CA ASN A 182 14.36 -42.51 -0.40
C ASN A 182 13.44 -43.28 0.54
N ASP A 183 12.64 -42.57 1.32
CA ASP A 183 11.38 -43.14 1.78
C ASP A 183 10.47 -43.20 0.55
N ASP A 184 10.38 -44.40 -0.02
CA ASP A 184 9.49 -44.79 -1.12
C ASP A 184 8.01 -44.68 -0.72
N LYS A 185 7.56 -43.45 -0.48
CA LYS A 185 6.15 -43.06 -0.55
C LYS A 185 6.06 -41.80 -1.40
N LYS A 186 6.28 -41.96 -2.70
CA LYS A 186 5.65 -41.07 -3.69
C LYS A 186 4.14 -41.23 -3.55
N ASP A 187 3.55 -40.43 -2.68
CA ASP A 187 2.12 -40.16 -2.75
C ASP A 187 1.87 -39.52 -4.11
N ASP A 188 1.33 -40.33 -5.00
CA ASP A 188 0.83 -39.98 -6.33
C ASP A 188 -0.35 -39.00 -6.23
N LYS A 189 -0.09 -37.81 -5.67
CA LYS A 189 -1.06 -36.70 -5.53
C LYS A 189 -1.59 -36.22 -6.88
N TRP A 190 -0.95 -36.63 -7.98
CA TRP A 190 -1.29 -36.27 -9.35
C TRP A 190 -1.78 -37.44 -10.21
N ALA A 191 -1.88 -38.66 -9.65
CA ALA A 191 -2.55 -39.75 -10.36
C ALA A 191 -4.05 -39.42 -10.46
N LYS A 192 -4.51 -39.12 -11.68
CA LYS A 192 -5.93 -38.91 -11.97
C LYS A 192 -6.70 -40.18 -11.63
N LYS A 193 -7.38 -40.20 -10.46
CA LYS A 193 -8.32 -41.27 -10.10
C LYS A 193 -9.32 -41.47 -11.24
N LYS A 194 -9.46 -42.71 -11.73
CA LYS A 194 -10.46 -43.05 -12.76
C LYS A 194 -11.85 -42.66 -12.24
N LYS A 195 -12.53 -41.74 -12.94
CA LYS A 195 -13.89 -41.31 -12.58
C LYS A 195 -14.85 -42.48 -12.82
N SER A 196 -15.64 -42.83 -11.81
CA SER A 196 -16.72 -43.81 -11.96
C SER A 196 -17.81 -43.27 -12.89
N PRO A 197 -18.47 -44.13 -13.68
CA PRO A 197 -19.52 -43.69 -14.60
C PRO A 197 -20.72 -43.13 -13.84
N ASN A 198 -21.24 -41.99 -14.31
CA ASN A 198 -22.45 -41.37 -13.77
C ASN A 198 -23.66 -42.28 -13.98
N LYS A 199 -24.25 -42.81 -12.89
CA LYS A 199 -25.52 -43.53 -12.91
C LYS A 199 -26.63 -42.65 -12.36
N PHE A 200 -27.79 -42.70 -12.99
CA PHE A 200 -28.99 -42.03 -12.50
C PHE A 200 -29.49 -42.76 -11.26
N LEU A 201 -29.66 -42.03 -10.15
CA LEU A 201 -30.05 -42.56 -8.85
C LEU A 201 -31.51 -42.25 -8.48
N GLY A 202 -32.26 -41.55 -9.34
CA GLY A 202 -33.65 -41.15 -9.09
C GLY A 202 -33.83 -39.63 -9.08
N LYS A 203 -34.96 -39.16 -8.55
CA LYS A 203 -35.26 -37.74 -8.39
C LYS A 203 -35.32 -37.39 -6.89
N ASP A 204 -34.91 -36.18 -6.52
CA ASP A 204 -35.07 -35.64 -5.17
C ASP A 204 -36.54 -35.27 -4.86
N GLU A 205 -36.81 -34.88 -3.62
CA GLU A 205 -38.14 -34.47 -3.15
C GLU A 205 -38.71 -33.25 -3.91
N ASN A 206 -37.86 -32.49 -4.61
CA ASN A 206 -38.23 -31.38 -5.48
C ASN A 206 -38.30 -31.77 -6.97
N GLY A 207 -38.24 -33.06 -7.29
CA GLY A 207 -38.36 -33.62 -8.63
C GLY A 207 -37.10 -33.52 -9.51
N LYS A 208 -35.94 -33.13 -8.97
CA LYS A 208 -34.68 -33.01 -9.72
C LYS A 208 -33.90 -34.31 -9.76
N ALA A 209 -33.36 -34.62 -10.94
CA ALA A 209 -32.57 -35.82 -11.20
C ALA A 209 -31.22 -35.87 -10.44
N ILE A 210 -30.98 -36.96 -9.71
CA ILE A 210 -29.75 -37.23 -8.94
C ILE A 210 -28.86 -38.20 -9.72
N PHE A 211 -27.55 -37.91 -9.79
CA PHE A 211 -26.56 -38.77 -10.46
C PHE A 211 -25.35 -39.03 -9.56
N SER A 212 -24.87 -40.28 -9.55
CA SER A 212 -23.83 -40.79 -8.62
C SER A 212 -22.49 -40.06 -8.66
N GLY A 213 -22.09 -39.49 -9.81
CA GLY A 213 -20.80 -38.82 -10.00
C GLY A 213 -20.88 -37.30 -10.12
N LYS A 214 -22.06 -36.69 -9.88
CA LYS A 214 -22.25 -35.22 -9.90
C LYS A 214 -22.58 -34.62 -8.54
N SER A 215 -22.62 -35.43 -7.48
CA SER A 215 -23.24 -35.04 -6.21
C SER A 215 -22.39 -34.17 -5.28
N GLY A 216 -21.22 -33.66 -5.71
CA GLY A 216 -20.27 -33.04 -4.78
C GLY A 216 -19.92 -31.56 -4.97
N GLU A 217 -20.13 -30.94 -6.14
CA GLU A 217 -19.25 -29.81 -6.47
C GLU A 217 -19.87 -28.53 -7.03
N ARG A 218 -21.18 -28.46 -7.31
CA ARG A 218 -21.73 -27.19 -7.84
C ARG A 218 -22.74 -26.46 -6.98
N ASN A 219 -23.56 -27.13 -6.15
CA ASN A 219 -24.56 -26.43 -5.31
C ASN A 219 -24.74 -27.00 -3.89
N HIS A 220 -24.06 -28.10 -3.53
CA HIS A 220 -24.21 -28.76 -2.22
C HIS A 220 -22.83 -29.01 -1.61
N ARG A 221 -22.73 -28.99 -0.28
CA ARG A 221 -21.55 -29.42 0.47
C ARG A 221 -21.40 -30.95 0.37
N HIS A 222 -20.24 -31.48 0.77
CA HIS A 222 -19.95 -32.92 0.74
C HIS A 222 -20.91 -33.75 1.62
N ASP A 223 -21.59 -33.10 2.56
CA ASP A 223 -22.65 -33.65 3.41
C ASP A 223 -24.06 -33.61 2.76
N GLY A 224 -24.17 -33.13 1.51
CA GLY A 224 -25.44 -33.02 0.79
C GLY A 224 -26.27 -31.79 1.15
N THR A 225 -25.79 -30.87 1.99
CA THR A 225 -26.52 -29.65 2.34
C THR A 225 -26.40 -28.56 1.26
N PRO A 226 -27.49 -27.86 0.90
CA PRO A 226 -27.43 -26.75 -0.06
C PRO A 226 -26.56 -25.61 0.45
N ARG A 227 -25.61 -25.15 -0.38
CA ARG A 227 -24.57 -24.19 0.04
C ARG A 227 -25.08 -22.76 0.27
N ASP A 228 -26.29 -22.43 -0.17
CA ASP A 228 -26.85 -21.06 -0.17
C ASP A 228 -27.58 -20.65 1.13
N LYS A 229 -27.65 -21.50 2.18
CA LYS A 229 -28.44 -21.16 3.39
C LYS A 229 -27.71 -20.29 4.43
N TYR A 230 -26.37 -20.22 4.45
CA TYR A 230 -25.67 -19.62 5.61
C TYR A 230 -24.48 -18.68 5.34
N ASP A 231 -24.02 -18.47 4.10
CA ASP A 231 -22.86 -17.59 3.84
C ASP A 231 -23.22 -16.42 2.90
N ALA A 232 -23.65 -15.31 3.50
CA ALA A 232 -23.74 -13.91 3.01
C ALA A 232 -24.57 -13.59 1.73
N PRO A 233 -25.30 -12.46 1.69
CA PRO A 233 -26.01 -12.02 0.49
C PRO A 233 -25.02 -11.68 -0.64
N LYS A 234 -25.16 -12.35 -1.79
CA LYS A 234 -24.41 -12.04 -3.02
C LYS A 234 -24.75 -10.61 -3.43
N VAL A 235 -23.79 -9.69 -3.29
CA VAL A 235 -23.88 -8.32 -3.82
C VAL A 235 -24.04 -8.44 -5.33
N THR A 236 -25.27 -8.30 -5.83
CA THR A 236 -25.54 -8.25 -7.26
C THR A 236 -24.90 -6.98 -7.82
N GLY A 237 -23.89 -7.11 -8.67
CA GLY A 237 -23.24 -5.96 -9.31
C GLY A 237 -24.25 -5.06 -10.03
N LYS A 238 -24.02 -3.74 -9.99
CA LYS A 238 -24.88 -2.75 -10.65
C LYS A 238 -24.99 -3.05 -12.15
N LYS A 239 -26.22 -3.28 -12.64
CA LYS A 239 -26.52 -3.40 -14.07
C LYS A 239 -26.27 -2.04 -14.74
N ILE A 240 -25.31 -1.97 -15.66
CA ILE A 240 -25.05 -0.78 -16.45
C ILE A 240 -26.06 -0.74 -17.60
N ASN A 241 -26.87 0.32 -17.69
CA ASN A 241 -27.85 0.48 -18.76
C ASN A 241 -27.15 1.05 -20.02
N ILE A 242 -27.04 0.25 -21.08
CA ILE A 242 -26.21 0.52 -22.28
C ILE A 242 -26.80 1.62 -23.20
N LYS A 243 -27.99 2.17 -22.90
CA LYS A 243 -28.65 3.19 -23.74
C LYS A 243 -27.90 4.52 -23.87
N ALA A 244 -26.87 4.78 -23.04
CA ALA A 244 -26.12 6.04 -23.06
C ALA A 244 -25.00 6.14 -24.13
N ARG A 245 -24.84 5.13 -25.00
CA ARG A 245 -23.78 5.09 -26.02
C ARG A 245 -24.29 5.06 -27.47
N LYS A 246 -25.36 5.80 -27.78
CA LYS A 246 -25.59 6.19 -29.18
C LYS A 246 -25.08 7.62 -29.38
N PRO A 247 -24.19 7.88 -30.35
CA PRO A 247 -23.92 9.25 -30.76
C PRO A 247 -25.21 9.86 -31.29
N LYS A 248 -25.46 11.14 -30.95
CA LYS A 248 -26.48 11.93 -31.64
C LYS A 248 -25.92 12.23 -33.04
N GLU A 249 -26.64 11.82 -34.07
CA GLU A 249 -26.49 12.44 -35.39
C GLU A 249 -27.17 13.81 -35.30
N ASP A 250 -26.38 14.86 -35.53
CA ASP A 250 -26.73 16.09 -36.26
C ASP A 250 -25.44 16.88 -36.50
#